data_AF-A0A1V8S8G1-F1
#
_entry.id   AF-A0A1V8S8G1-F1
#
_cell.length_a   1.000
_cell.length_b   1.000
_cell.length_c   1.000
_cell.angle_alpha   90.00
_cell.angle_beta   90.00
_cell.angle_gamma   90.00
#
_symmetry.space_group_name_H-M   'P 1'
#
loop_
_entity.id
_entity.type
_entity.pdbx_description
1 polymer ?
#
loop_
_entity_poly.entity_id
_entity_poly.type
_entity_poly.pdbx_seq_one_letter_code
_entity_poly.pdbx_strand_id
1 'polypeptide(L)'
;MSSSAPSSGRRTSSSAASSLSKRPLDPITRTALRYTISPREYELLHQYLISRAPERVQKQTPNPPRYEKITRSTSAAGDHNAASLRAALRVFVAAYTGLKGWELVLGKLAGRRGVVAPPKPLRMTIAIYVFSRSLEFGYNALEEGRYIWTNGKPKWFGSWLIMPFACGQLLHAFVLDRDCFPESYGKFILQRSPEYIQLRPTGYPGNRPWPSTFDIVDALASLSDLKWPAFVSPILFPDLKAMLPPALAKVSSITSPAHPGIKHTSCAVLHPSDPSCTRTYFKYFTSAFPSVVKFFTLIYGAFALLAYKALLKDPLPFLNRLSARILRISVFITGAIGTSWGSICLFNHLLPRAFLPTQRWFLGGFLGGLWAFVARQKERGNFLYSLRVSIDSLWKVGRKRRWWKGVKNGDVLVFVASLALMNVVYEARAGAVKGAVVVKGMELMRGDSNETGDSGTAPEGEATVQTKKEM
;
A
#
# COMPACT_ATOMS: atom_id res chain seq x y z
N MET A 1 48.60 -75.01 -52.44
CA MET A 1 49.60 -74.38 -51.54
C MET A 1 49.35 -72.88 -51.64
N SER A 2 48.51 -72.28 -50.77
CA SER A 2 48.82 -71.81 -49.41
C SER A 2 50.06 -70.91 -49.42
N SER A 3 50.09 -69.68 -48.91
CA SER A 3 49.35 -69.07 -47.80
C SER A 3 49.71 -67.58 -47.71
N SER A 4 48.78 -66.71 -47.32
CA SER A 4 49.04 -65.33 -46.89
C SER A 4 48.54 -65.12 -45.45
N ALA A 5 49.37 -64.47 -44.64
CA ALA A 5 49.20 -64.26 -43.20
C ALA A 5 48.15 -63.19 -42.85
N PRO A 6 47.54 -63.21 -41.65
CA PRO A 6 46.72 -62.10 -41.15
C PRO A 6 47.47 -61.20 -40.17
N SER A 7 47.16 -59.90 -40.25
CA SER A 7 47.67 -58.80 -39.44
C SER A 7 46.87 -58.59 -38.14
N SER A 8 47.56 -58.08 -37.12
CA SER A 8 47.09 -57.84 -35.76
C SER A 8 46.05 -56.71 -35.66
N GLY A 9 44.86 -57.03 -35.14
CA GLY A 9 43.79 -56.07 -34.82
C GLY A 9 43.93 -55.44 -33.43
N ARG A 10 44.01 -54.10 -33.40
CA ARG A 10 44.03 -53.23 -32.21
C ARG A 10 42.62 -53.09 -31.63
N ARG A 11 42.40 -53.46 -30.36
CA ARG A 11 41.12 -53.31 -29.64
C ARG A 11 40.77 -51.83 -29.44
N THR A 12 39.59 -51.42 -29.89
CA THR A 12 38.99 -50.10 -29.64
C THR A 12 37.98 -50.16 -28.50
N SER A 13 38.20 -49.33 -27.48
CA SER A 13 37.37 -49.14 -26.28
C SER A 13 36.30 -48.07 -26.51
N SER A 14 35.25 -48.35 -27.28
CA SER A 14 34.21 -47.37 -27.65
C SER A 14 32.80 -47.66 -27.11
N SER A 15 32.60 -48.66 -26.25
CA SER A 15 31.26 -49.12 -25.85
C SER A 15 30.69 -48.53 -24.54
N ALA A 16 31.44 -47.72 -23.79
CA ALA A 16 30.95 -47.21 -22.49
C ALA A 16 29.98 -46.02 -22.59
N ALA A 17 30.16 -45.13 -23.58
CA ALA A 17 29.42 -43.86 -23.66
C ALA A 17 27.98 -43.97 -24.21
N SER A 18 27.66 -45.04 -24.96
CA SER A 18 26.32 -45.25 -25.54
C SER A 18 25.32 -45.90 -24.58
N SER A 19 25.78 -46.42 -23.43
CA SER A 19 24.96 -47.19 -22.48
C SER A 19 24.20 -46.34 -21.45
N LEU A 20 24.64 -45.10 -21.19
CA LEU A 20 23.98 -44.17 -20.28
C LEU A 20 22.65 -43.63 -20.84
N SER A 21 22.50 -43.61 -22.17
CA SER A 21 21.32 -43.07 -22.85
C SER A 21 20.09 -44.01 -22.81
N LYS A 22 20.18 -45.24 -22.29
CA LYS A 22 19.04 -46.17 -22.24
C LYS A 22 18.67 -46.67 -20.83
N ARG A 23 19.41 -46.30 -19.78
CA ARG A 23 19.10 -46.74 -18.42
C ARG A 23 17.88 -45.99 -17.88
N PRO A 24 16.91 -46.68 -17.23
CA PRO A 24 15.88 -46.01 -16.45
C PRO A 24 16.56 -45.18 -15.37
N LEU A 25 16.23 -43.90 -15.31
CA LEU A 25 16.75 -42.99 -14.29
C LEU A 25 16.30 -43.46 -12.91
N ASP A 26 17.21 -43.36 -11.95
CA ASP A 26 16.93 -43.68 -10.55
C ASP A 26 15.74 -42.82 -10.05
N PRO A 27 14.71 -43.40 -9.40
CA PRO A 27 13.53 -42.69 -8.90
C PRO A 27 13.86 -41.43 -8.08
N ILE A 28 14.97 -41.44 -7.33
CA ILE A 28 15.41 -40.27 -6.55
C ILE A 28 15.84 -39.14 -7.47
N THR A 29 16.66 -39.43 -8.48
CA THR A 29 17.12 -38.44 -9.46
C THR A 29 15.96 -37.88 -10.30
N ARG A 30 15.01 -38.72 -10.70
CA ARG A 30 13.80 -38.29 -11.41
C ARG A 30 12.98 -37.32 -10.56
N THR A 31 12.78 -37.65 -9.28
CA THR A 31 12.07 -36.80 -8.31
C THR A 31 12.81 -35.48 -8.10
N ALA A 32 14.13 -35.51 -7.93
CA ALA A 32 14.96 -34.31 -7.76
C ALA A 32 14.87 -33.38 -8.97
N LEU A 33 15.02 -33.90 -10.19
CA LEU A 33 14.89 -33.11 -11.43
C LEU A 33 13.52 -32.43 -11.52
N ARG A 34 12.46 -33.16 -11.17
CA ARG A 34 11.07 -32.68 -11.24
C ARG A 34 10.76 -31.51 -10.31
N TYR A 35 11.40 -31.48 -9.14
CA TYR A 35 11.23 -30.41 -8.15
C TYR A 35 12.27 -29.29 -8.25
N THR A 36 13.31 -29.41 -9.09
CA THR A 36 14.38 -28.41 -9.21
C THR A 36 14.23 -27.52 -10.43
N ILE A 37 13.95 -28.08 -11.61
CA ILE A 37 13.88 -27.34 -12.88
C ILE A 37 12.57 -27.64 -13.60
N SER A 38 11.96 -26.60 -14.19
CA SER A 38 10.80 -26.79 -15.07
C SER A 38 11.24 -27.30 -16.45
N PRO A 39 10.39 -28.04 -17.19
CA PRO A 39 10.70 -28.44 -18.57
C PRO A 39 11.06 -27.26 -19.49
N ARG A 40 10.36 -26.12 -19.34
CA ARG A 40 10.64 -24.88 -20.09
C ARG A 40 11.98 -24.24 -19.71
N GLU A 41 12.31 -24.24 -18.42
CA GLU A 41 13.60 -23.74 -17.93
C GLU A 41 14.75 -24.61 -18.42
N TYR A 42 14.54 -25.93 -18.47
CA TYR A 42 15.50 -26.84 -19.04
C TYR A 42 15.70 -26.60 -20.54
N GLU A 43 14.61 -26.34 -21.28
CA GLU A 43 14.68 -26.02 -22.70
C GLU A 43 15.50 -24.75 -22.95
N LEU A 44 15.26 -23.68 -22.19
CA LEU A 44 16.05 -22.45 -22.28
C LEU A 44 17.50 -22.68 -21.88
N LEU A 45 17.75 -23.39 -20.77
CA LEU A 45 19.10 -23.72 -20.33
C LEU A 45 19.83 -24.57 -21.40
N HIS A 46 19.09 -25.45 -22.06
CA HIS A 46 19.62 -26.24 -23.16
C HIS A 46 19.95 -25.39 -24.38
N GLN A 47 19.06 -24.46 -24.74
CA GLN A 47 19.23 -23.56 -25.88
C GLN A 47 20.37 -22.56 -25.70
N TYR A 48 20.55 -22.00 -24.49
CA TYR A 48 21.54 -20.94 -24.25
C TYR A 48 22.89 -21.45 -23.73
N LEU A 49 22.91 -22.50 -22.90
CA LEU A 49 24.13 -22.98 -22.24
C LEU A 49 24.57 -24.35 -22.77
N ILE A 50 23.70 -25.34 -22.80
CA ILE A 50 24.09 -26.72 -23.17
C ILE A 50 24.46 -26.82 -24.66
N SER A 51 23.74 -26.11 -25.53
CA SER A 51 24.02 -26.04 -26.98
C SER A 51 25.42 -25.49 -27.29
N ARG A 52 25.99 -24.68 -26.39
CA ARG A 52 27.32 -24.07 -26.51
C ARG A 52 28.38 -24.79 -25.67
N ALA A 53 27.98 -25.79 -24.89
CA ALA A 53 28.88 -26.56 -24.04
C ALA A 53 29.68 -27.59 -24.86
N PRO A 54 30.82 -28.09 -24.35
CA PRO A 54 31.61 -29.13 -25.02
C PRO A 54 30.78 -30.38 -25.34
N GLU A 55 31.11 -31.06 -26.45
CA GLU A 55 30.36 -32.25 -26.92
C GLU A 55 30.15 -33.34 -25.86
N ARG A 56 31.09 -33.46 -24.90
CA ARG A 56 30.98 -34.42 -23.79
C ARG A 56 29.75 -34.15 -22.92
N VAL A 57 29.43 -32.87 -22.68
CA VAL A 57 28.29 -32.45 -21.88
C VAL A 57 27.00 -32.67 -22.67
N GLN A 58 26.98 -32.26 -23.94
CA GLN A 58 25.82 -32.44 -24.83
C GLN A 58 25.42 -33.91 -24.98
N LYS A 59 26.40 -34.82 -25.09
CA LYS A 59 26.16 -36.27 -25.19
C LYS A 59 25.63 -36.90 -23.89
N GLN A 60 25.85 -36.25 -22.73
CA GLN A 60 25.41 -36.75 -21.41
C GLN A 60 24.07 -36.16 -20.95
N THR A 61 23.66 -35.02 -21.50
CA THR A 61 22.39 -34.36 -21.13
C THR A 61 21.21 -34.86 -21.99
N PRO A 62 20.02 -35.08 -21.40
CA PRO A 62 18.85 -35.47 -22.17
C PRO A 62 18.33 -34.34 -23.07
N ASN A 63 17.85 -34.66 -24.27
CA ASN A 63 17.20 -33.67 -25.13
C ASN A 63 15.92 -33.10 -24.47
N PRO A 64 15.52 -31.85 -24.73
CA PRO A 64 14.34 -31.22 -24.12
C PRO A 64 13.04 -32.05 -24.14
N PRO A 65 12.59 -32.63 -25.28
CA PRO A 65 11.36 -33.45 -25.30
C PRO A 65 11.50 -34.75 -24.51
N ARG A 66 12.73 -35.27 -24.35
CA ARG A 66 13.01 -36.43 -23.51
C ARG A 66 12.97 -36.05 -22.03
N TYR A 67 13.52 -34.89 -21.68
CA TYR A 67 13.50 -34.35 -20.32
C TYR A 67 12.06 -34.12 -19.83
N GLU A 68 11.19 -33.57 -20.69
CA GLU A 68 9.76 -33.42 -20.38
C GLU A 68 9.09 -34.76 -20.07
N LYS A 69 9.32 -35.78 -20.92
CA LYS A 69 8.78 -37.14 -20.68
C LYS A 69 9.27 -37.75 -19.37
N ILE A 70 10.54 -37.53 -19.01
CA ILE A 70 11.13 -38.02 -17.76
C ILE A 70 10.50 -37.34 -16.54
N THR A 71 10.25 -36.03 -16.62
CA THR A 71 9.79 -35.23 -15.48
C THR A 71 8.27 -35.19 -15.32
N ARG A 72 7.50 -35.64 -16.32
CA ARG A 72 6.04 -35.75 -16.27
C ARG A 72 5.58 -36.77 -15.21
N SER A 73 4.52 -36.43 -14.46
CA SER A 73 3.84 -37.35 -13.54
C SER A 73 2.77 -38.18 -14.22
N THR A 74 2.44 -39.30 -13.59
CA THR A 74 1.33 -40.19 -13.95
C THR A 74 -0.04 -39.52 -13.73
N SER A 75 -0.14 -38.54 -12.83
CA SER A 75 -1.35 -37.78 -12.52
C SER A 75 -1.15 -36.27 -12.71
N ALA A 76 -2.19 -35.59 -13.20
CA ALA A 76 -2.24 -34.13 -13.28
C ALA A 76 -1.98 -33.47 -11.91
N ALA A 77 -2.55 -34.01 -10.82
CA ALA A 77 -2.34 -33.48 -9.47
C ALA A 77 -0.86 -33.51 -9.06
N GLY A 78 -0.13 -34.55 -9.49
CA GLY A 78 1.30 -34.65 -9.24
C GLY A 78 2.08 -33.53 -9.91
N ASP A 79 1.74 -33.14 -11.15
CA ASP A 79 2.43 -32.06 -11.87
C ASP A 79 2.16 -30.68 -11.24
N HIS A 80 0.95 -30.46 -10.72
CA HIS A 80 0.61 -29.27 -9.95
C HIS A 80 1.39 -29.19 -8.64
N ASN A 81 1.58 -30.31 -7.93
CA ASN A 81 2.39 -30.35 -6.70
C ASN A 81 3.86 -30.01 -6.96
N ALA A 82 4.43 -30.50 -8.07
CA ALA A 82 5.79 -30.16 -8.48
C ALA A 82 5.96 -28.68 -8.86
N ALA A 83 5.00 -28.14 -9.62
CA ALA A 83 5.01 -26.72 -9.99
C ALA A 83 4.86 -25.80 -8.78
N SER A 84 3.93 -26.10 -7.86
CA SER A 84 3.70 -25.32 -6.65
C SER A 84 4.91 -25.34 -5.70
N LEU A 85 5.57 -26.48 -5.52
CA LEU A 85 6.80 -26.58 -4.73
C LEU A 85 7.95 -25.76 -5.35
N ARG A 86 8.13 -25.80 -6.68
CA ARG A 86 9.11 -24.94 -7.38
C ARG A 86 8.81 -23.45 -7.18
N ALA A 87 7.55 -23.06 -7.35
CA ALA A 87 7.14 -21.67 -7.14
C ALA A 87 7.35 -21.22 -5.69
N ALA A 88 6.98 -22.06 -4.70
CA ALA A 88 7.20 -21.78 -3.28
C ALA A 88 8.67 -21.62 -2.94
N LEU A 89 9.55 -22.47 -3.49
CA LEU A 89 11.00 -22.35 -3.30
C LEU A 89 11.55 -21.06 -3.89
N ARG A 90 11.10 -20.65 -5.09
CA ARG A 90 11.51 -19.38 -5.71
C ARG A 90 11.04 -18.18 -4.89
N VAL A 91 9.80 -18.18 -4.44
CA VAL A 91 9.26 -17.15 -3.52
C VAL A 91 10.13 -17.07 -2.26
N PHE A 92 10.45 -18.22 -1.66
CA PHE A 92 11.25 -18.28 -0.44
C PHE A 92 12.65 -17.71 -0.65
N VAL A 93 13.37 -18.16 -1.69
CA VAL A 93 14.72 -17.69 -2.00
C VAL A 93 14.70 -16.19 -2.35
N ALA A 94 13.76 -15.74 -3.18
CA ALA A 94 13.62 -14.33 -3.54
C ALA A 94 13.29 -13.44 -2.34
N ALA A 95 12.36 -13.87 -1.48
CA ALA A 95 12.00 -13.14 -0.27
C ALA A 95 13.16 -13.12 0.73
N TYR A 96 13.86 -14.24 0.93
CA TYR A 96 15.00 -14.33 1.84
C TYR A 96 16.15 -13.44 1.37
N THR A 97 16.57 -13.57 0.11
CA THR A 97 17.66 -12.75 -0.46
C THR A 97 17.28 -11.27 -0.49
N GLY A 98 16.04 -10.93 -0.84
CA GLY A 98 15.56 -9.56 -0.84
C GLY A 98 15.56 -8.93 0.56
N LEU A 99 15.02 -9.63 1.57
CA LEU A 99 15.00 -9.14 2.95
C LEU A 99 16.40 -9.05 3.54
N LYS A 100 17.25 -10.07 3.35
CA LYS A 100 18.63 -10.10 3.85
C LYS A 100 19.49 -9.02 3.16
N GLY A 101 19.33 -8.87 1.84
CA GLY A 101 20.00 -7.82 1.07
C GLY A 101 19.59 -6.44 1.53
N TRP A 102 18.30 -6.22 1.81
CA TRP A 102 17.81 -4.96 2.34
C TRP A 102 18.36 -4.64 3.73
N GLU A 103 18.46 -5.62 4.64
CA GLU A 103 19.11 -5.46 5.95
C GLU A 103 20.59 -5.05 5.81
N LEU A 104 21.33 -5.67 4.89
CA LEU A 104 22.73 -5.32 4.62
C LEU A 104 22.88 -3.90 4.07
N VAL A 105 22.00 -3.48 3.15
CA VAL A 105 22.00 -2.13 2.58
C VAL A 105 21.69 -1.09 3.65
N LEU A 106 20.65 -1.32 4.46
CA LEU A 106 20.31 -0.44 5.57
C LEU A 106 21.42 -0.38 6.60
N GLY A 107 22.05 -1.51 6.95
CA GLY A 107 23.19 -1.54 7.88
C GLY A 107 24.38 -0.73 7.39
N LYS A 108 24.70 -0.82 6.08
CA LYS A 108 25.78 -0.02 5.46
C LYS A 108 25.46 1.47 5.39
N LEU A 109 24.20 1.83 5.11
CA LEU A 109 23.75 3.23 5.07
C LEU A 109 23.65 3.87 6.46
N ALA A 110 23.19 3.10 7.45
CA ALA A 110 23.12 3.47 8.86
C ALA A 110 24.52 3.69 9.46
N GLY A 111 25.45 2.76 9.19
CA GLY A 111 26.84 2.86 9.63
C GLY A 111 27.58 4.08 9.04
N ARG A 112 27.26 4.49 7.80
CA ARG A 112 27.83 5.71 7.19
C ARG A 112 27.26 7.02 7.74
N ARG A 113 26.12 6.99 8.46
CA ARG A 113 25.45 8.20 8.97
C ARG A 113 25.34 8.24 10.50
N GLY A 114 25.86 7.24 11.22
CA GLY A 114 25.78 7.17 12.68
C GLY A 114 24.35 7.02 13.23
N VAL A 115 23.38 6.63 12.40
CA VAL A 115 21.97 6.51 12.79
C VAL A 115 21.64 5.04 13.07
N VAL A 116 21.33 4.70 14.32
CA VAL A 116 20.77 3.40 14.66
C VAL A 116 19.32 3.36 14.20
N ALA A 117 19.06 2.75 13.05
CA ALA A 117 17.70 2.51 12.58
C ALA A 117 17.12 1.28 13.29
N PRO A 118 15.99 1.38 14.03
CA PRO A 118 15.34 0.20 14.57
C PRO A 118 14.79 -0.65 13.41
N PRO A 119 15.11 -1.96 13.33
CA PRO A 119 14.62 -2.81 12.25
C PRO A 119 13.20 -3.28 12.58
N LYS A 120 12.16 -2.52 12.16
CA LYS A 120 10.78 -2.98 11.79
C LYS A 120 9.84 -1.78 11.49
N PRO A 121 8.84 -1.90 10.58
CA PRO A 121 8.08 -3.11 10.27
C PRO A 121 7.92 -3.39 8.76
N LEU A 122 9.01 -3.37 7.98
CA LEU A 122 8.95 -3.58 6.53
C LEU A 122 8.24 -4.91 6.15
N ARG A 123 8.40 -5.95 6.97
CA ARG A 123 7.67 -7.23 6.87
C ARG A 123 6.15 -7.07 7.00
N MET A 124 5.68 -6.32 8.00
CA MET A 124 4.26 -6.06 8.21
C MET A 124 3.68 -5.21 7.07
N THR A 125 4.42 -4.19 6.64
CA THR A 125 4.02 -3.33 5.52
C THR A 125 3.93 -4.12 4.21
N ILE A 126 4.89 -5.02 3.94
CA ILE A 126 4.81 -5.94 2.79
C ILE A 126 3.61 -6.87 2.94
N ALA A 127 3.40 -7.49 4.10
CA ALA A 127 2.27 -8.40 4.32
C ALA A 127 0.93 -7.70 4.06
N ILE A 128 0.73 -6.50 4.63
CA ILE A 128 -0.48 -5.69 4.41
C ILE A 128 -0.58 -5.23 2.95
N TYR A 129 0.53 -4.89 2.30
CA TYR A 129 0.56 -4.53 0.88
C TYR A 129 0.08 -5.70 0.02
N VAL A 130 0.70 -6.87 0.15
CA VAL A 130 0.35 -8.07 -0.62
C VAL A 130 -1.08 -8.50 -0.32
N PHE A 131 -1.50 -8.48 0.95
CA PHE A 131 -2.89 -8.73 1.34
C PHE A 131 -3.89 -7.78 0.67
N SER A 132 -3.62 -6.48 0.69
CA SER A 132 -4.50 -5.52 0.02
C SER A 132 -4.59 -5.75 -1.50
N ARG A 133 -3.48 -6.19 -2.11
CA ARG A 133 -3.42 -6.47 -3.56
C ARG A 133 -4.10 -7.79 -3.89
N SER A 134 -4.00 -8.81 -3.05
CA SER A 134 -4.69 -10.08 -3.26
C SER A 134 -6.20 -9.90 -3.19
N LEU A 135 -6.68 -9.09 -2.23
CA LEU A 135 -8.09 -8.71 -2.14
C LEU A 135 -8.52 -7.86 -3.35
N GLU A 136 -7.67 -6.95 -3.82
CA GLU A 136 -7.94 -6.15 -5.02
C GLU A 136 -8.13 -7.03 -6.26
N PHE A 137 -7.24 -8.00 -6.47
CA PHE A 137 -7.33 -8.93 -7.59
C PHE A 137 -8.51 -9.88 -7.44
N GLY A 138 -8.77 -10.37 -6.22
CA GLY A 138 -9.96 -11.17 -5.93
C GLY A 138 -11.26 -10.42 -6.27
N TYR A 139 -11.36 -9.15 -5.86
CA TYR A 139 -12.49 -8.29 -6.22
C TYR A 139 -12.59 -8.10 -7.74
N ASN A 140 -11.48 -7.81 -8.43
CA ASN A 140 -11.48 -7.65 -9.89
C ASN A 140 -11.95 -8.95 -10.58
N ALA A 141 -11.48 -10.11 -10.12
CA ALA A 141 -11.86 -11.40 -10.68
C ALA A 141 -13.35 -11.68 -10.48
N LEU A 142 -13.90 -11.39 -9.31
CA LEU A 142 -15.34 -11.53 -9.04
C LEU A 142 -16.19 -10.54 -9.85
N GLU A 143 -15.69 -9.32 -10.07
CA GLU A 143 -16.32 -8.29 -10.89
C GLU A 143 -16.34 -8.70 -12.38
N GLU A 144 -15.22 -9.18 -12.93
CA GLU A 144 -15.13 -9.72 -14.29
C GLU A 144 -16.03 -10.94 -14.50
N GLY A 145 -16.21 -11.75 -13.46
CA GLY A 145 -17.14 -12.88 -13.47
C GLY A 145 -18.61 -12.53 -13.36
N ARG A 146 -18.96 -11.25 -13.22
CA ARG A 146 -20.32 -10.76 -12.94
C ARG A 146 -20.98 -11.40 -11.70
N TYR A 147 -20.19 -11.91 -10.76
CA TYR A 147 -20.70 -12.46 -9.50
C TYR A 147 -21.15 -11.37 -8.52
N ILE A 148 -20.46 -10.22 -8.53
CA ILE A 148 -20.81 -9.08 -7.66
C ILE A 148 -21.83 -8.16 -8.33
N TRP A 149 -21.55 -7.78 -9.57
CA TRP A 149 -22.36 -6.82 -10.33
C TRP A 149 -22.92 -7.48 -11.58
N THR A 150 -24.06 -8.14 -11.46
CA THR A 150 -24.74 -8.82 -12.58
C THR A 150 -25.13 -7.84 -13.69
N ASN A 151 -25.66 -6.67 -13.30
CA ASN A 151 -26.13 -5.61 -14.20
C ASN A 151 -25.10 -4.47 -14.41
N GLY A 152 -23.83 -4.74 -14.13
CA GLY A 152 -22.77 -3.74 -14.16
C GLY A 152 -22.70 -2.89 -12.89
N LYS A 153 -21.55 -2.23 -12.71
CA LYS A 153 -21.20 -1.52 -11.49
C LYS A 153 -21.93 -0.17 -11.38
N PRO A 154 -22.56 0.15 -10.22
CA PRO A 154 -23.19 1.45 -10.00
C PRO A 154 -22.19 2.61 -10.12
N LYS A 155 -22.61 3.72 -10.74
CA LYS A 155 -21.75 4.90 -10.96
C LYS A 155 -21.28 5.58 -9.67
N TRP A 156 -22.02 5.43 -8.57
CA TRP A 156 -21.65 5.98 -7.27
C TRP A 156 -20.64 5.09 -6.52
N PHE A 157 -20.57 3.80 -6.86
CA PHE A 157 -19.71 2.84 -6.17
C PHE A 157 -18.28 2.92 -6.70
N GLY A 158 -17.31 3.11 -5.79
CA GLY A 158 -15.90 3.17 -6.18
C GLY A 158 -14.95 3.09 -5.00
N SER A 159 -13.65 3.04 -5.29
CA SER A 159 -12.58 2.96 -4.28
C SER A 159 -12.57 4.14 -3.31
N TRP A 160 -13.22 5.26 -3.65
CA TRP A 160 -13.32 6.42 -2.78
C TRP A 160 -14.13 6.13 -1.51
N LEU A 161 -15.08 5.18 -1.54
CA LEU A 161 -15.90 4.77 -0.38
C LEU A 161 -15.08 4.14 0.75
N ILE A 162 -13.83 3.74 0.47
CA ILE A 162 -12.90 3.23 1.47
C ILE A 162 -12.41 4.37 2.37
N MET A 163 -12.32 5.59 1.85
CA MET A 163 -11.73 6.73 2.56
C MET A 163 -12.52 7.18 3.79
N PRO A 164 -13.86 7.27 3.79
CA PRO A 164 -14.63 7.52 5.01
C PRO A 164 -14.23 6.60 6.17
N PHE A 165 -14.19 5.28 5.94
CA PHE A 165 -13.82 4.33 6.99
C PHE A 165 -12.35 4.44 7.40
N ALA A 166 -11.44 4.60 6.42
CA ALA A 166 -10.02 4.75 6.70
C ALA A 166 -9.73 6.03 7.50
N CYS A 167 -10.26 7.18 7.08
CA CYS A 167 -10.09 8.46 7.77
C CYS A 167 -10.78 8.46 9.14
N GLY A 168 -11.97 7.85 9.27
CA GLY A 168 -12.66 7.70 10.55
C GLY A 168 -11.83 6.92 11.56
N GLN A 169 -11.36 5.73 11.17
CA GLN A 169 -10.50 4.91 12.03
C GLN A 169 -9.19 5.63 12.37
N LEU A 170 -8.57 6.29 11.38
CA LEU A 170 -7.30 6.99 11.55
C LEU A 170 -7.45 8.19 12.49
N LEU A 171 -8.50 8.99 12.38
CA LEU A 171 -8.74 10.12 13.29
C LEU A 171 -9.02 9.64 14.72
N HIS A 172 -9.82 8.58 14.87
CA HIS A 172 -10.06 7.97 16.17
C HIS A 172 -8.77 7.48 16.82
N ALA A 173 -7.91 6.78 16.06
CA ALA A 173 -6.61 6.34 16.56
C ALA A 173 -5.66 7.52 16.83
N PHE A 174 -5.65 8.55 15.98
CA PHE A 174 -4.80 9.72 16.15
C PHE A 174 -5.03 10.43 17.49
N VAL A 175 -6.29 10.55 17.90
CA VAL A 175 -6.66 11.26 19.13
C VAL A 175 -6.57 10.36 20.36
N LEU A 176 -7.12 9.14 20.31
CA LEU A 176 -7.23 8.28 21.50
C LEU A 176 -6.07 7.30 21.70
N ASP A 177 -5.36 6.95 20.62
CA ASP A 177 -4.32 5.93 20.61
C ASP A 177 -3.14 6.36 19.72
N ARG A 178 -2.58 7.54 20.02
CA ARG A 178 -1.54 8.20 19.19
C ARG A 178 -0.32 7.31 18.89
N ASP A 179 0.06 6.45 19.82
CA ASP A 179 1.15 5.47 19.68
C ASP A 179 0.90 4.43 18.57
N CYS A 180 -0.36 4.21 18.21
CA CYS A 180 -0.76 3.33 17.12
C CYS A 180 -0.83 4.06 15.76
N PHE A 181 -0.66 5.39 15.75
CA PHE A 181 -0.79 6.22 14.56
C PHE A 181 0.57 6.51 13.88
N PRO A 182 0.65 6.61 12.54
CA PRO A 182 1.91 6.90 11.87
C PRO A 182 2.36 8.36 12.10
N GLU A 183 3.53 8.53 12.70
CA GLU A 183 4.05 9.85 13.09
C GLU A 183 4.21 10.82 11.91
N SER A 184 4.73 10.35 10.76
CA SER A 184 4.89 11.16 9.56
C SER A 184 3.56 11.68 9.01
N TYR A 185 2.53 10.84 9.07
CA TYR A 185 1.17 11.20 8.68
C TYR A 185 0.58 12.25 9.64
N GLY A 186 0.87 12.14 10.94
CA GLY A 186 0.40 13.09 11.96
C GLY A 186 1.06 14.45 11.83
N LYS A 187 2.37 14.47 11.65
CA LYS A 187 3.13 15.70 11.38
C LYS A 187 2.62 16.42 10.13
N PHE A 188 2.31 15.66 9.07
CA PHE A 188 1.75 16.22 7.83
C PHE A 188 0.42 16.94 8.06
N ILE A 189 -0.49 16.33 8.84
CA ILE A 189 -1.80 16.93 9.18
C ILE A 189 -1.62 18.16 10.06
N LEU A 190 -0.84 18.05 11.13
CA LEU A 190 -0.65 19.12 12.11
C LEU A 190 0.02 20.35 11.48
N GLN A 191 1.03 20.17 10.62
CA GLN A 191 1.65 21.28 9.88
C GLN A 191 0.69 22.01 8.93
N ARG A 192 -0.41 21.38 8.53
CA ARG A 192 -1.43 21.93 7.63
C ARG A 192 -2.73 22.25 8.34
N SER A 193 -2.65 22.45 9.66
CA SER A 193 -3.80 22.79 10.53
C SER A 193 -3.64 24.13 11.26
N PRO A 194 -3.22 25.24 10.60
CA PRO A 194 -2.80 26.47 11.27
C PRO A 194 -3.91 27.16 12.08
N GLU A 195 -5.18 27.02 11.71
CA GLU A 195 -6.31 27.66 12.40
C GLU A 195 -6.86 26.84 13.57
N TYR A 196 -6.59 25.54 13.61
CA TYR A 196 -7.10 24.62 14.64
C TYR A 196 -6.03 24.20 15.64
N ILE A 197 -4.76 24.24 15.24
CA ILE A 197 -3.62 23.85 16.07
C ILE A 197 -2.76 25.09 16.33
N GLN A 198 -2.83 25.56 17.57
CA GLN A 198 -2.20 26.81 17.99
C GLN A 198 -0.69 26.64 18.15
N LEU A 199 0.06 27.20 17.20
CA LEU A 199 1.52 27.30 17.31
C LEU A 199 1.92 28.39 18.32
N ARG A 200 3.12 28.26 18.88
CA ARG A 200 3.66 29.25 19.81
C ARG A 200 3.72 30.62 19.12
N PRO A 201 3.08 31.67 19.66
CA PRO A 201 3.15 33.01 19.10
C PRO A 201 4.58 33.56 19.15
N THR A 202 4.97 34.34 18.13
CA THR A 202 6.33 34.90 18.00
C THR A 202 6.71 35.86 19.14
N GLY A 203 5.74 36.50 19.78
CA GLY A 203 5.93 37.40 20.93
C GLY A 203 5.73 36.75 22.30
N TYR A 204 5.53 35.43 22.39
CA TYR A 204 5.25 34.76 23.66
C TYR A 204 6.53 34.59 24.51
N PRO A 205 6.54 34.99 25.80
CA PRO A 205 7.72 34.92 26.65
C PRO A 205 8.38 33.54 26.64
N GLY A 206 9.71 33.50 26.44
CA GLY A 206 10.49 32.25 26.35
C GLY A 206 10.38 31.37 27.59
N ASN A 207 10.29 32.00 28.76
CA ASN A 207 10.23 31.36 30.08
C ASN A 207 8.87 30.72 30.42
N ARG A 208 7.81 31.00 29.66
CA ARG A 208 6.49 30.41 29.89
C ARG A 208 6.29 29.16 29.04
N PRO A 209 5.73 28.08 29.60
CA PRO A 209 5.44 26.87 28.84
C PRO A 209 4.34 27.16 27.82
N TRP A 210 4.51 26.63 26.61
CA TRP A 210 3.48 26.60 25.58
C TRP A 210 3.20 25.14 25.23
N PRO A 211 1.92 24.70 25.15
CA PRO A 211 1.60 23.31 24.82
C PRO A 211 2.14 22.94 23.45
N SER A 212 2.69 21.72 23.33
CA SER A 212 3.04 21.19 22.02
C SER A 212 1.77 20.90 21.21
N THR A 213 1.90 20.77 19.89
CA THR A 213 0.79 20.39 19.00
C THR A 213 0.15 19.07 19.42
N PHE A 214 0.94 18.17 20.00
CA PHE A 214 0.51 16.88 20.52
C PHE A 214 -0.18 16.98 21.89
N ASP A 215 0.22 17.91 22.76
CA ASP A 215 -0.50 18.19 24.01
C ASP A 215 -1.91 18.74 23.74
N ILE A 216 -2.10 19.51 22.66
CA ILE A 216 -3.42 19.97 22.21
C ILE A 216 -4.31 18.78 21.84
N VAL A 217 -3.76 17.79 21.12
CA VAL A 217 -4.50 16.57 20.75
C VAL A 217 -4.84 15.72 21.98
N ASP A 218 -3.91 15.58 22.93
CA ASP A 218 -4.14 14.84 24.18
C ASP A 218 -5.21 15.53 25.05
N ALA A 219 -5.27 16.86 25.03
CA ALA A 219 -6.33 17.63 25.67
C ALA A 219 -7.70 17.38 25.00
N LEU A 220 -7.75 17.28 23.67
CA LEU A 220 -8.97 16.93 22.95
C LEU A 220 -9.44 15.50 23.26
N ALA A 221 -8.52 14.54 23.39
CA ALA A 221 -8.84 13.19 23.86
C ALA A 221 -9.48 13.23 25.26
N SER A 222 -8.86 13.97 26.18
CA SER A 222 -9.36 14.15 27.54
C SER A 222 -10.74 14.82 27.58
N LEU A 223 -11.02 15.77 26.67
CA LEU A 223 -12.35 16.40 26.53
C LEU A 223 -13.43 15.39 26.15
N SER A 224 -13.09 14.40 25.31
CA SER A 224 -14.05 13.35 24.96
C SER A 224 -14.36 12.44 26.15
N ASP A 225 -13.37 12.09 26.98
CA ASP A 225 -13.59 11.31 28.21
C ASP A 225 -14.42 12.09 29.25
N LEU A 226 -14.22 13.41 29.31
CA LEU A 226 -14.98 14.34 30.17
C LEU A 226 -16.38 14.68 29.63
N LYS A 227 -16.86 14.00 28.58
CA LYS A 227 -18.18 14.21 27.97
C LYS A 227 -18.40 15.67 27.52
N TRP A 228 -17.41 16.26 26.85
CA TRP A 228 -17.55 17.55 26.15
C TRP A 228 -18.10 18.70 27.01
N PRO A 229 -17.37 19.13 28.07
CA PRO A 229 -17.82 20.18 28.98
C PRO A 229 -18.02 21.54 28.28
N ALA A 230 -18.97 22.33 28.79
CA ALA A 230 -19.11 23.73 28.40
C ALA A 230 -17.86 24.53 28.79
N PHE A 231 -17.58 25.55 28.00
CA PHE A 231 -16.55 26.53 28.31
C PHE A 231 -17.13 27.61 29.22
N VAL A 232 -16.36 27.96 30.25
CA VAL A 232 -16.61 29.13 31.10
C VAL A 232 -15.44 30.07 30.89
N SER A 233 -15.71 31.31 30.46
CA SER A 233 -14.65 32.27 30.13
C SER A 233 -13.97 32.78 31.40
N PRO A 234 -12.63 32.62 31.52
CA PRO A 234 -11.88 33.19 32.63
C PRO A 234 -11.88 34.71 32.68
N ILE A 235 -12.16 35.36 31.54
CA ILE A 235 -12.22 36.81 31.41
C ILE A 235 -13.49 37.36 32.07
N LEU A 236 -14.62 36.69 31.91
CA LEU A 236 -15.90 37.15 32.48
C LEU A 236 -16.11 36.74 33.94
N PHE A 237 -15.47 35.64 34.37
CA PHE A 237 -15.72 35.04 35.68
C PHE A 237 -14.44 34.74 36.44
N PRO A 238 -13.61 35.75 36.80
CA PRO A 238 -12.27 35.54 37.38
C PRO A 238 -12.27 34.80 38.72
N ASP A 239 -13.34 34.87 39.51
CA ASP A 239 -13.40 34.36 40.89
C ASP A 239 -13.73 32.85 40.99
N LEU A 240 -14.06 32.17 39.89
CA LEU A 240 -14.37 30.73 39.90
C LEU A 240 -13.09 29.88 40.01
N LYS A 241 -12.87 29.27 41.19
CA LYS A 241 -11.66 28.51 41.56
C LYS A 241 -11.35 27.20 40.80
N ALA A 242 -12.13 26.80 39.79
CA ALA A 242 -11.88 25.58 39.01
C ALA A 242 -12.47 25.64 37.58
N MET A 243 -11.99 26.57 36.75
CA MET A 243 -12.55 26.80 35.41
C MET A 243 -12.20 25.71 34.39
N LEU A 244 -11.04 25.06 34.57
CA LEU A 244 -10.55 24.06 33.64
C LEU A 244 -10.20 22.76 34.41
N PRO A 245 -10.74 21.59 33.99
CA PRO A 245 -10.37 20.30 34.54
C PRO A 245 -8.85 20.09 34.59
N PRO A 246 -8.29 19.44 35.62
CA PRO A 246 -6.84 19.23 35.75
C PRO A 246 -6.19 18.57 34.52
N ALA A 247 -6.93 17.68 33.85
CA ALA A 247 -6.49 17.02 32.61
C ALA A 247 -6.19 18.00 31.46
N LEU A 248 -6.72 19.22 31.51
CA LEU A 248 -6.56 20.26 30.49
C LEU A 248 -5.58 21.37 30.91
N ALA A 249 -4.91 21.25 32.07
CA ALA A 249 -4.03 22.29 32.60
C ALA A 249 -2.94 22.74 31.60
N LYS A 250 -2.44 21.82 30.76
CA LYS A 250 -1.43 22.11 29.72
C LYS A 250 -1.91 23.08 28.63
N VAL A 251 -3.21 23.10 28.34
CA VAL A 251 -3.82 23.99 27.32
C VAL A 251 -4.45 25.23 27.94
N SER A 252 -4.18 25.51 29.21
CA SER A 252 -4.63 26.74 29.88
C SER A 252 -4.13 28.00 29.17
N SER A 253 -2.88 28.02 28.68
CA SER A 253 -2.32 29.18 27.96
C SER A 253 -3.09 29.52 26.68
N ILE A 254 -3.81 28.56 26.10
CA ILE A 254 -4.65 28.73 24.90
C ILE A 254 -6.07 29.15 25.31
N THR A 255 -6.62 28.51 26.34
CA THR A 255 -8.03 28.68 26.74
C THR A 255 -8.27 29.90 27.63
N SER A 256 -7.28 30.32 28.43
CA SER A 256 -7.39 31.51 29.29
C SER A 256 -7.68 32.81 28.53
N PRO A 257 -7.00 33.13 27.42
CA PRO A 257 -7.32 34.30 26.60
C PRO A 257 -8.47 34.08 25.61
N ALA A 258 -9.19 32.95 25.68
CA ALA A 258 -10.21 32.63 24.68
C ALA A 258 -11.41 33.58 24.76
N HIS A 259 -11.96 33.89 23.59
CA HIS A 259 -13.03 34.86 23.42
C HIS A 259 -14.26 34.50 24.27
N PRO A 260 -14.83 35.44 25.06
CA PRO A 260 -15.92 35.15 25.99
C PRO A 260 -17.20 34.58 25.36
N GLY A 261 -17.45 34.89 24.09
CA GLY A 261 -18.59 34.36 23.33
C GLY A 261 -18.52 32.86 22.98
N ILE A 262 -17.41 32.18 23.27
CA ILE A 262 -17.27 30.74 23.02
C ILE A 262 -18.04 29.95 24.10
N LYS A 263 -18.79 28.91 23.68
CA LYS A 263 -19.63 28.11 24.59
C LYS A 263 -19.08 26.73 24.93
N HIS A 264 -18.18 26.20 24.10
CA HIS A 264 -17.69 24.82 24.22
C HIS A 264 -16.18 24.80 24.43
N THR A 265 -15.70 23.97 25.36
CA THR A 265 -14.27 23.94 25.72
C THR A 265 -13.40 23.50 24.55
N SER A 266 -13.89 22.60 23.69
CA SER A 266 -13.20 22.22 22.46
C SER A 266 -12.96 23.40 21.52
N CYS A 267 -13.93 24.31 21.41
CA CYS A 267 -13.83 25.50 20.55
C CYS A 267 -12.81 26.48 21.14
N ALA A 268 -12.76 26.63 22.47
CA ALA A 268 -11.77 27.45 23.14
C ALA A 268 -10.34 26.89 22.97
N VAL A 269 -10.18 25.57 22.88
CA VAL A 269 -8.88 24.93 22.61
C VAL A 269 -8.48 25.07 21.13
N LEU A 270 -9.44 24.91 20.21
CA LEU A 270 -9.16 24.85 18.77
C LEU A 270 -9.01 26.24 18.14
N HIS A 271 -9.91 27.18 18.46
CA HIS A 271 -9.96 28.50 17.83
C HIS A 271 -10.28 29.59 18.88
N PRO A 272 -9.39 29.82 19.87
CA PRO A 272 -9.64 30.72 21.00
C PRO A 272 -9.99 32.15 20.59
N SER A 273 -9.48 32.64 19.44
CA SER A 273 -9.65 34.02 19.00
C SER A 273 -10.98 34.29 18.29
N ASP A 274 -11.60 33.26 17.70
CA ASP A 274 -12.80 33.41 16.86
C ASP A 274 -14.00 32.69 17.51
N PRO A 275 -15.10 33.38 17.86
CA PRO A 275 -16.27 32.72 18.45
C PRO A 275 -17.09 31.91 17.43
N SER A 276 -16.92 32.17 16.13
CA SER A 276 -17.69 31.52 15.07
C SER A 276 -16.94 30.35 14.43
N CYS A 277 -17.47 29.13 14.63
CA CYS A 277 -16.89 27.91 14.07
C CYS A 277 -16.87 27.90 12.53
N THR A 278 -17.91 28.46 11.88
CA THR A 278 -18.00 28.50 10.42
C THR A 278 -16.95 29.44 9.83
N ARG A 279 -16.73 30.60 10.45
CA ARG A 279 -15.69 31.55 10.05
C ARG A 279 -14.31 30.91 10.14
N THR A 280 -13.99 30.24 11.26
CA THR A 280 -12.75 29.49 11.43
C THR A 280 -12.57 28.42 10.35
N TYR A 281 -13.63 27.69 10.01
CA TYR A 281 -13.58 26.68 8.95
C TYR A 281 -13.24 27.27 7.57
N PHE A 282 -13.86 28.40 7.19
CA PHE A 282 -13.53 29.07 5.92
C PHE A 282 -12.12 29.64 5.92
N LYS A 283 -11.70 30.27 7.03
CA LYS A 283 -10.35 30.80 7.21
C LYS A 283 -9.30 29.69 7.11
N TYR A 284 -9.59 28.53 7.70
CA TYR A 284 -8.76 27.33 7.57
C TYR A 284 -8.61 26.93 6.10
N PHE A 285 -9.71 26.89 5.37
CA PHE A 285 -9.69 26.46 3.98
C PHE A 285 -8.82 27.40 3.14
N THR A 286 -8.97 28.72 3.30
CA THR A 286 -8.18 29.71 2.56
C THR A 286 -6.71 29.72 2.95
N SER A 287 -6.37 29.47 4.22
CA SER A 287 -4.98 29.44 4.70
C SER A 287 -4.24 28.15 4.35
N ALA A 288 -4.91 26.99 4.47
CA ALA A 288 -4.28 25.69 4.27
C ALA A 288 -4.19 25.29 2.80
N PHE A 289 -5.17 25.66 1.98
CA PHE A 289 -5.27 25.23 0.58
C PHE A 289 -4.02 25.55 -0.27
N PRO A 290 -3.45 26.77 -0.24
CA PRO A 290 -2.26 27.08 -1.05
C PRO A 290 -1.03 26.23 -0.68
N SER A 291 -0.85 25.95 0.61
CA SER A 291 0.25 25.11 1.10
C SER A 291 0.10 23.66 0.63
N VAL A 292 -1.13 23.13 0.63
CA VAL A 292 -1.45 21.79 0.12
C VAL A 292 -1.22 21.72 -1.39
N VAL A 293 -1.70 22.71 -2.15
CA VAL A 293 -1.47 22.80 -3.59
C VAL A 293 0.02 22.82 -3.90
N LYS A 294 0.80 23.68 -3.24
CA LYS A 294 2.26 23.75 -3.43
C LYS A 294 2.93 22.40 -3.21
N PHE A 295 2.56 21.68 -2.15
CA PHE A 295 3.11 20.36 -1.85
C PHE A 295 2.83 19.34 -2.97
N PHE A 296 1.58 19.26 -3.45
CA PHE A 296 1.25 18.32 -4.51
C PHE A 296 1.77 18.75 -5.88
N THR A 297 1.88 20.04 -6.16
CA THR A 297 2.54 20.54 -7.36
C THR A 297 3.99 20.08 -7.43
N LEU A 298 4.73 20.11 -6.31
CA LEU A 298 6.12 19.63 -6.29
C LEU A 298 6.21 18.12 -6.58
N ILE A 299 5.37 17.31 -5.93
CA ILE A 299 5.42 15.85 -6.08
C ILE A 299 4.95 15.42 -7.47
N TYR A 300 3.75 15.85 -7.88
CA TYR A 300 3.18 15.47 -9.17
C TYR A 300 3.91 16.14 -10.33
N GLY A 301 4.45 17.34 -10.13
CA GLY A 301 5.34 18.00 -11.10
C GLY A 301 6.62 17.21 -11.32
N ALA A 302 7.29 16.74 -10.26
CA ALA A 302 8.47 15.90 -10.39
C ALA A 302 8.18 14.60 -11.15
N PHE A 303 7.07 13.92 -10.84
CA PHE A 303 6.67 12.73 -11.61
C PHE A 303 6.25 13.04 -13.05
N ALA A 304 5.66 14.22 -13.29
CA ALA A 304 5.31 14.67 -14.64
C ALA A 304 6.56 14.87 -15.52
N LEU A 305 7.69 15.29 -14.95
CA LEU A 305 8.96 15.42 -15.67
C LEU A 305 9.48 14.06 -16.18
N LEU A 306 9.19 12.95 -15.50
CA LEU A 306 9.53 11.62 -16.02
C LEU A 306 8.77 11.28 -17.30
N ALA A 307 7.62 11.92 -17.52
CA ALA A 307 6.80 11.79 -18.72
C ALA A 307 7.05 12.92 -19.73
N TYR A 308 8.26 13.49 -19.78
CA TYR A 308 8.59 14.66 -20.62
C TYR A 308 8.23 14.47 -22.10
N LYS A 309 8.35 13.24 -22.65
CA LYS A 309 7.97 12.96 -24.05
C LYS A 309 6.50 13.26 -24.32
N ALA A 310 5.61 12.94 -23.38
CA ALA A 310 4.19 13.24 -23.49
C ALA A 310 3.90 14.73 -23.30
N LEU A 311 4.68 15.41 -22.46
CA LEU A 311 4.60 16.86 -22.28
C LEU A 311 5.01 17.62 -23.56
N LEU A 312 6.07 17.16 -24.25
CA LEU A 312 6.53 17.77 -25.50
C LEU A 312 5.55 17.56 -26.66
N LYS A 313 4.85 16.42 -26.69
CA LYS A 313 3.87 16.13 -27.74
C LYS A 313 2.64 17.03 -27.66
N ASP A 314 2.03 17.12 -26.47
CA ASP A 314 0.77 17.85 -26.25
C ASP A 314 0.81 18.65 -24.93
N PRO A 315 1.45 19.83 -24.89
CA PRO A 315 1.74 20.54 -23.65
C PRO A 315 0.47 21.04 -22.93
N LEU A 316 -0.46 21.69 -23.64
CA LEU A 316 -1.67 22.25 -23.02
C LEU A 316 -2.60 21.17 -22.44
N PRO A 317 -2.95 20.08 -23.17
CA PRO A 317 -3.78 19.01 -22.60
C PRO A 317 -3.08 18.26 -21.46
N PHE A 318 -1.75 18.12 -21.50
CA PHE A 318 -0.99 17.54 -20.41
C PHE A 318 -1.06 18.39 -19.14
N LEU A 319 -0.75 19.69 -19.26
CA LEU A 319 -0.77 20.62 -18.13
C LEU A 319 -2.17 20.76 -17.53
N ASN A 320 -3.23 20.82 -18.34
CA ASN A 320 -4.60 20.90 -17.83
C ASN A 320 -5.01 19.63 -17.07
N ARG A 321 -4.61 18.44 -17.56
CA ARG A 321 -4.85 17.18 -16.83
C ARG A 321 -4.08 17.11 -15.53
N LEU A 322 -2.83 17.58 -15.52
CA LEU A 322 -1.98 17.64 -14.33
C LEU A 322 -2.52 18.63 -13.29
N SER A 323 -2.87 19.85 -13.71
CA SER A 323 -3.42 20.89 -12.83
C SER A 323 -4.76 20.45 -12.24
N ALA A 324 -5.67 19.91 -13.06
CA ALA A 324 -6.95 19.38 -12.59
C ALA A 324 -6.76 18.25 -11.56
N ARG A 325 -5.73 17.40 -11.74
CA ARG A 325 -5.38 16.35 -10.78
C ARG A 325 -4.86 16.93 -9.47
N ILE A 326 -3.93 17.88 -9.53
CA ILE A 326 -3.36 18.58 -8.36
C ILE A 326 -4.46 19.30 -7.58
N LEU A 327 -5.35 20.02 -8.25
CA LEU A 327 -6.44 20.75 -7.61
C LEU A 327 -7.43 19.79 -6.94
N ARG A 328 -7.84 18.70 -7.61
CA ARG A 328 -8.75 17.71 -7.03
C ARG A 328 -8.17 17.04 -5.78
N ILE A 329 -6.91 16.61 -5.82
CA ILE A 329 -6.27 16.00 -4.63
C ILE A 329 -6.08 17.05 -3.52
N SER A 330 -5.77 18.30 -3.86
CA SER A 330 -5.60 19.36 -2.87
C SER A 330 -6.91 19.74 -2.19
N VAL A 331 -8.01 19.84 -2.94
CA VAL A 331 -9.35 20.04 -2.39
C VAL A 331 -9.73 18.85 -1.50
N PHE A 332 -9.47 17.62 -1.96
CA PHE A 332 -9.73 16.42 -1.15
C PHE A 332 -9.00 16.47 0.20
N ILE A 333 -7.68 16.69 0.21
CA ILE A 333 -6.89 16.65 1.44
C ILE A 333 -7.22 17.83 2.36
N THR A 334 -7.37 19.03 1.82
CA THR A 334 -7.75 20.22 2.61
C THR A 334 -9.15 20.05 3.19
N GLY A 335 -10.11 19.62 2.39
CA GLY A 335 -11.48 19.35 2.84
C GLY A 335 -11.55 18.24 3.88
N ALA A 336 -10.79 17.16 3.71
CA ALA A 336 -10.74 16.04 4.65
C ALA A 336 -10.20 16.47 6.02
N ILE A 337 -9.07 17.20 6.07
CA ILE A 337 -8.49 17.70 7.32
C ILE A 337 -9.41 18.75 7.96
N GLY A 338 -9.87 19.72 7.17
CA GLY A 338 -10.74 20.79 7.66
C GLY A 338 -12.06 20.27 8.21
N THR A 339 -12.69 19.31 7.53
CA THR A 339 -13.94 18.69 7.99
C THR A 339 -13.71 17.82 9.21
N SER A 340 -12.57 17.12 9.29
CA SER A 340 -12.21 16.36 10.49
C SER A 340 -12.14 17.25 11.73
N TRP A 341 -11.46 18.40 11.64
CA TRP A 341 -11.41 19.36 12.76
C TRP A 341 -12.74 20.08 12.99
N GLY A 342 -13.37 20.58 11.93
CA GLY A 342 -14.65 21.29 12.00
C GLY A 342 -15.80 20.43 12.53
N SER A 343 -15.74 19.11 12.29
CA SER A 343 -16.75 18.17 12.81
C SER A 343 -16.81 18.13 14.34
N ILE A 344 -15.70 18.44 15.03
CA ILE A 344 -15.67 18.53 16.50
C ILE A 344 -16.64 19.62 16.97
N CYS A 345 -16.56 20.79 16.35
CA CYS A 345 -17.45 21.91 16.63
C CYS A 345 -18.89 21.58 16.21
N LEU A 346 -19.08 20.98 15.03
CA LEU A 346 -20.39 20.56 14.53
C LEU A 346 -21.10 19.61 15.50
N PHE A 347 -20.41 18.58 15.99
CA PHE A 347 -20.99 17.60 16.91
C PHE A 347 -21.26 18.18 18.30
N ASN A 348 -20.53 19.20 18.74
CA ASN A 348 -20.85 19.88 20.00
C ASN A 348 -22.10 20.76 19.93
N HIS A 349 -22.46 21.22 18.72
CA HIS A 349 -23.73 21.90 18.49
C HIS A 349 -24.89 20.93 18.20
N LEU A 350 -24.62 19.81 17.52
CA LEU A 350 -25.67 18.88 17.06
C LEU A 350 -25.98 17.76 18.06
N LEU A 351 -24.98 17.24 18.78
CA LEU A 351 -25.12 16.05 19.62
C LEU A 351 -25.06 16.40 21.12
N PRO A 352 -25.94 15.82 21.96
CA PRO A 352 -25.89 15.98 23.41
C PRO A 352 -24.53 15.55 23.97
N ARG A 353 -24.00 16.23 24.99
CA ARG A 353 -22.67 16.01 25.58
C ARG A 353 -22.27 14.55 25.83
N ALA A 354 -23.19 13.75 26.36
CA ALA A 354 -22.95 12.34 26.69
C ALA A 354 -23.16 11.37 25.51
N PHE A 355 -23.70 11.84 24.37
CA PHE A 355 -23.94 11.00 23.21
C PHE A 355 -22.64 10.77 22.43
N LEU A 356 -22.22 9.50 22.35
CA LEU A 356 -21.04 9.05 21.59
C LEU A 356 -19.76 9.87 21.90
N PRO A 357 -19.33 9.99 23.17
CA PRO A 357 -18.28 10.91 23.57
C PRO A 357 -16.98 10.70 22.78
N THR A 358 -16.53 9.45 22.67
CA THR A 358 -15.30 9.06 21.95
C THR A 358 -15.55 8.74 20.47
N GLN A 359 -16.74 8.24 20.10
CA GLN A 359 -17.03 7.83 18.73
C GLN A 359 -17.22 9.01 17.76
N ARG A 360 -17.38 10.24 18.27
CA ARG A 360 -17.34 11.47 17.45
C ARG A 360 -16.07 11.57 16.61
N TRP A 361 -14.93 11.08 17.10
CA TRP A 361 -13.68 11.06 16.35
C TRP A 361 -13.77 10.19 15.10
N PHE A 362 -14.42 9.04 15.20
CA PHE A 362 -14.65 8.17 14.04
C PHE A 362 -15.59 8.85 13.03
N LEU A 363 -16.71 9.40 13.50
CA LEU A 363 -17.68 10.08 12.64
C LEU A 363 -17.07 11.33 11.96
N GLY A 364 -16.23 12.07 12.67
CA GLY A 364 -15.55 13.25 12.14
C GLY A 364 -14.59 12.91 11.00
N GLY A 365 -13.77 11.88 11.21
CA GLY A 365 -12.89 11.36 10.17
C GLY A 365 -13.67 10.73 9.01
N PHE A 366 -14.82 10.11 9.29
CA PHE A 366 -15.72 9.59 8.25
C PHE A 366 -16.25 10.70 7.35
N LEU A 367 -16.76 11.78 7.93
CA LEU A 367 -17.17 12.98 7.19
C LEU A 367 -16.01 13.59 6.40
N GLY A 368 -14.82 13.65 7.00
CA GLY A 368 -13.59 14.07 6.30
C GLY A 368 -13.27 13.19 5.09
N GLY A 369 -13.40 11.87 5.23
CA GLY A 369 -13.13 10.92 4.16
C GLY A 369 -14.12 10.99 2.99
N LEU A 370 -15.32 11.56 3.17
CA LEU A 370 -16.29 11.78 2.08
C LEU A 370 -15.75 12.72 0.99
N TRP A 371 -14.82 13.61 1.33
CA TRP A 371 -14.15 14.47 0.34
C TRP A 371 -13.39 13.68 -0.73
N ALA A 372 -13.10 12.39 -0.50
CA ALA A 372 -12.50 11.51 -1.50
C ALA A 372 -13.33 11.41 -2.77
N PHE A 373 -14.63 11.73 -2.70
CA PHE A 373 -15.50 11.83 -3.86
C PHE A 373 -14.99 12.83 -4.91
N VAL A 374 -14.40 13.95 -4.50
CA VAL A 374 -13.82 14.96 -5.41
C VAL A 374 -12.66 14.39 -6.21
N ALA A 375 -11.85 13.54 -5.57
CA ALA A 375 -10.69 12.87 -6.15
C ALA A 375 -11.02 11.43 -6.63
N ARG A 376 -12.30 11.07 -6.80
CA ARG A 376 -12.72 9.68 -7.09
C ARG A 376 -12.08 9.07 -8.35
N GLN A 377 -11.65 9.91 -9.29
CA GLN A 377 -11.04 9.50 -10.55
C GLN A 377 -9.51 9.47 -10.43
N LYS A 378 -8.90 8.33 -10.80
CA LYS A 378 -7.43 8.14 -10.91
C LYS A 378 -6.61 8.25 -9.61
N GLU A 379 -7.24 8.30 -8.44
CA GLU A 379 -6.56 8.32 -7.12
C GLU A 379 -6.71 7.01 -6.31
N ARG A 380 -7.15 5.91 -6.94
CA ARG A 380 -7.29 4.59 -6.30
C ARG A 380 -6.05 4.17 -5.50
N GLY A 381 -4.85 4.45 -6.04
CA GLY A 381 -3.60 4.12 -5.35
C GLY A 381 -3.45 4.81 -3.99
N ASN A 382 -3.82 6.09 -3.90
CA ASN A 382 -3.78 6.87 -2.67
C ASN A 382 -4.84 6.41 -1.66
N PHE A 383 -6.02 6.00 -2.15
CA PHE A 383 -7.07 5.45 -1.29
C PHE A 383 -6.66 4.10 -0.68
N LEU A 384 -6.10 3.20 -1.49
CA LEU A 384 -5.58 1.92 -1.02
C LEU A 384 -4.38 2.08 -0.09
N TYR A 385 -3.51 3.07 -0.33
CA TYR A 385 -2.44 3.41 0.61
C TYR A 385 -3.01 3.81 1.97
N SER A 386 -3.98 4.73 2.00
CA SER A 386 -4.61 5.19 3.24
C SER A 386 -5.34 4.05 3.97
N LEU A 387 -5.98 3.14 3.24
CA LEU A 387 -6.57 1.93 3.80
C LEU A 387 -5.52 1.04 4.50
N ARG A 388 -4.37 0.79 3.86
CA ARG A 388 -3.30 -0.04 4.46
C ARG A 388 -2.78 0.58 5.74
N VAL A 389 -2.60 1.90 5.75
CA VAL A 389 -2.18 2.66 6.93
C VAL A 389 -3.25 2.55 8.03
N SER A 390 -4.53 2.63 7.68
CA SER A 390 -5.64 2.42 8.61
C SER A 390 -5.69 1.00 9.17
N ILE A 391 -5.48 -0.03 8.34
CA ILE A 391 -5.43 -1.43 8.79
C ILE A 391 -4.27 -1.66 9.77
N ASP A 392 -3.08 -1.14 9.47
CA ASP A 392 -1.92 -1.24 10.37
C ASP A 392 -2.18 -0.53 11.71
N SER A 393 -2.75 0.68 11.67
CA SER A 393 -3.15 1.42 12.87
C SER A 393 -4.19 0.66 13.68
N LEU A 394 -5.27 0.18 13.05
CA LEU A 394 -6.35 -0.57 13.69
C LEU A 394 -5.81 -1.83 14.36
N TRP A 395 -4.91 -2.56 13.68
CA TRP A 395 -4.25 -3.75 14.24
C TRP A 395 -3.51 -3.44 15.54
N LYS A 396 -2.74 -2.34 15.56
CA LYS A 396 -2.02 -1.86 16.75
C LYS A 396 -2.98 -1.46 17.87
N VAL A 397 -4.03 -0.71 17.56
CA VAL A 397 -5.07 -0.30 18.52
C VAL A 397 -5.72 -1.53 19.16
N GLY A 398 -6.15 -2.53 18.37
CA GLY A 398 -6.78 -3.72 18.93
C GLY A 398 -5.83 -4.59 19.76
N ARG A 399 -4.52 -4.56 19.47
CA ARG A 399 -3.52 -5.18 20.37
C ARG A 399 -3.41 -4.43 21.70
N LYS A 400 -3.36 -3.10 21.67
CA LYS A 400 -3.27 -2.24 22.86
C LYS A 400 -4.52 -2.37 23.74
N ARG A 401 -5.70 -2.35 23.12
CA ARG A 401 -7.00 -2.49 23.79
C ARG A 401 -7.40 -3.94 24.08
N ARG A 402 -6.52 -4.92 23.77
CA ARG A 402 -6.73 -6.36 24.00
C ARG A 402 -7.96 -6.95 23.30
N TRP A 403 -8.38 -6.40 22.16
CA TRP A 403 -9.45 -6.96 21.32
C TRP A 403 -9.06 -8.31 20.70
N TRP A 404 -7.77 -8.47 20.40
CA TRP A 404 -7.22 -9.73 19.89
C TRP A 404 -5.85 -10.02 20.50
N LYS A 405 -5.57 -11.30 20.67
CA LYS A 405 -4.23 -11.79 21.04
C LYS A 405 -3.41 -11.93 19.77
N GLY A 406 -2.23 -11.30 19.75
CA GLY A 406 -1.34 -11.40 18.59
C GLY A 406 -0.80 -12.82 18.43
N VAL A 407 -0.87 -13.36 17.22
CA VAL A 407 -0.25 -14.66 16.88
C VAL A 407 1.21 -14.43 16.53
N LYS A 408 2.11 -15.28 17.06
CA LYS A 408 3.54 -15.24 16.72
C LYS A 408 3.69 -15.48 15.21
N ASN A 409 4.34 -14.54 14.51
CA ASN A 409 4.50 -14.56 13.05
C ASN A 409 3.19 -14.55 12.23
N GLY A 410 2.10 -13.98 12.78
CA GLY A 410 0.83 -13.88 12.04
C GLY A 410 0.93 -13.09 10.72
N ASP A 411 1.88 -12.17 10.61
CA ASP A 411 2.21 -11.45 9.37
C ASP A 411 2.64 -12.38 8.23
N VAL A 412 3.33 -13.49 8.54
CA VAL A 412 3.67 -14.52 7.55
C VAL A 412 2.43 -15.29 7.11
N LEU A 413 1.55 -15.65 8.05
CA LEU A 413 0.32 -16.36 7.72
C LEU A 413 -0.54 -15.53 6.76
N VAL A 414 -0.70 -14.23 7.06
CA VAL A 414 -1.40 -13.28 6.18
C VAL A 414 -0.69 -13.20 4.83
N PHE A 415 0.64 -13.08 4.80
CA PHE A 415 1.39 -13.02 3.54
C PHE A 415 1.22 -14.29 2.69
N VAL A 416 1.34 -15.47 3.28
CA VAL A 416 1.17 -16.76 2.60
C VAL A 416 -0.25 -16.92 2.08
N ALA A 417 -1.27 -16.62 2.90
CA ALA A 417 -2.67 -16.65 2.48
C ALA A 417 -2.94 -15.67 1.33
N SER A 418 -2.31 -14.50 1.37
CA SER A 418 -2.42 -13.49 0.30
C SER A 418 -1.81 -13.97 -1.00
N LEU A 419 -0.61 -14.59 -0.96
CA LEU A 419 0.01 -15.18 -2.12
C LEU A 419 -0.81 -16.35 -2.67
N ALA A 420 -1.37 -17.21 -1.81
CA ALA A 420 -2.25 -18.29 -2.23
C ALA A 420 -3.47 -17.73 -2.99
N LEU A 421 -4.13 -16.71 -2.45
CA LEU A 421 -5.25 -16.05 -3.12
C LEU A 421 -4.85 -15.44 -4.47
N MET A 422 -3.70 -14.75 -4.55
CA MET A 422 -3.21 -14.22 -5.83
C MET A 422 -3.00 -15.32 -6.87
N ASN A 423 -2.41 -16.45 -6.46
CA ASN A 423 -2.15 -17.55 -7.38
C ASN A 423 -3.44 -18.18 -7.90
N VAL A 424 -4.43 -18.40 -7.02
CA VAL A 424 -5.77 -18.87 -7.39
C VAL A 424 -6.45 -17.90 -8.37
N VAL A 425 -6.38 -16.60 -8.09
CA VAL A 425 -6.96 -15.58 -8.97
C VAL A 425 -6.27 -15.57 -10.33
N TYR A 426 -4.95 -15.65 -10.37
CA TYR A 426 -4.20 -15.65 -11.62
C TYR A 426 -4.48 -16.90 -12.46
N GLU A 427 -4.56 -18.09 -11.84
CA GLU A 427 -4.92 -19.34 -12.52
C GLU A 427 -6.34 -19.29 -13.09
N ALA A 428 -7.30 -18.79 -12.30
CA ALA A 428 -8.67 -18.69 -12.75
C ALA A 428 -8.85 -17.61 -13.82
N ARG A 429 -8.22 -16.43 -13.64
CA ARG A 429 -8.37 -15.23 -14.48
C ARG A 429 -7.11 -14.34 -14.41
N ALA A 430 -6.12 -14.64 -15.25
CA ALA A 430 -4.88 -13.86 -15.30
C ALA A 430 -5.11 -12.35 -15.57
N GLY A 431 -6.14 -12.00 -16.36
CA GLY A 431 -6.51 -10.61 -16.66
C GLY A 431 -6.94 -9.75 -15.46
N ALA A 432 -7.41 -10.39 -14.38
CA ALA A 432 -7.81 -9.71 -13.15
C ALA A 432 -6.61 -9.17 -12.35
N VAL A 433 -5.42 -9.76 -12.56
CA VAL A 433 -4.17 -9.37 -11.92
C VAL A 433 -3.56 -8.20 -12.70
N LYS A 434 -3.63 -7.01 -12.11
CA LYS A 434 -3.17 -5.77 -12.75
C LYS A 434 -1.78 -5.38 -12.26
N GLY A 435 -0.93 -4.86 -13.14
CA GLY A 435 0.37 -4.26 -12.81
C GLY A 435 1.55 -5.09 -13.32
N ALA A 436 2.32 -4.51 -14.24
CA ALA A 436 3.38 -5.20 -14.98
C ALA A 436 4.42 -5.89 -14.07
N VAL A 437 4.84 -5.23 -12.99
CA VAL A 437 5.82 -5.80 -12.05
C VAL A 437 5.25 -7.01 -11.31
N VAL A 438 3.97 -6.97 -10.94
CA VAL A 438 3.33 -8.07 -10.21
C VAL A 438 3.10 -9.26 -11.15
N VAL A 439 2.58 -9.01 -12.36
CA VAL A 439 2.36 -10.05 -13.37
C VAL A 439 3.68 -10.71 -13.75
N LYS A 440 4.70 -9.92 -14.11
CA LYS A 440 6.04 -10.43 -14.44
C LYS A 440 6.69 -11.17 -13.27
N GLY A 441 6.47 -10.69 -12.03
CA GLY A 441 6.91 -11.40 -10.83
C GLY A 441 6.24 -12.76 -10.67
N MET A 442 4.93 -12.87 -10.94
CA MET A 442 4.18 -14.13 -10.87
C MET A 442 4.59 -15.11 -11.97
N GLU A 443 4.77 -14.61 -13.19
CA GLU A 443 5.31 -15.38 -14.33
C GLU A 443 6.70 -15.94 -14.02
N LEU A 444 7.61 -15.10 -13.50
CA LEU A 444 8.93 -15.51 -13.04
C LEU A 444 8.86 -16.57 -11.93
N MET A 445 7.97 -16.41 -10.96
CA MET A 445 7.80 -17.38 -9.86
C MET A 445 7.27 -18.72 -10.38
N ARG A 446 6.41 -18.72 -11.41
CA ARG A 446 5.93 -19.96 -12.04
C ARG A 446 6.95 -20.59 -12.99
N GLY A 447 7.88 -19.79 -13.52
CA GLY A 447 8.81 -20.22 -14.58
C GLY A 447 8.17 -20.16 -15.96
N ASP A 448 7.13 -19.32 -16.10
CA ASP A 448 6.49 -19.00 -17.37
C ASP A 448 7.17 -17.75 -17.95
N SER A 449 8.36 -17.90 -18.51
CA SER A 449 9.01 -16.80 -19.23
C SER A 449 8.37 -16.64 -20.61
N ASN A 450 7.32 -15.82 -20.71
CA ASN A 450 6.80 -15.40 -22.00
C ASN A 450 7.72 -14.31 -22.60
N GLU A 451 8.14 -14.51 -23.85
CA GLU A 451 8.81 -13.51 -24.71
C GLU A 451 7.84 -12.43 -25.23
N THR A 452 6.95 -11.89 -24.40
CA THR A 452 6.11 -10.73 -24.80
C THR A 452 6.85 -9.41 -24.58
N GLY A 453 8.12 -9.38 -24.98
CA GLY A 453 9.02 -8.23 -24.87
C GLY A 453 9.56 -7.71 -26.20
N ASP A 454 9.24 -8.34 -27.34
CA ASP A 454 9.70 -7.87 -28.64
C ASP A 454 8.68 -8.14 -29.76
N SER A 455 7.60 -7.36 -29.76
CA SER A 455 6.87 -7.05 -30.98
C SER A 455 6.24 -5.68 -30.82
N GLY A 456 7.03 -4.66 -31.17
CA GLY A 456 6.50 -3.34 -31.48
C GLY A 456 5.63 -3.41 -32.73
N THR A 457 4.37 -3.82 -32.56
CA THR A 457 3.31 -3.54 -33.52
C THR A 457 2.21 -2.81 -32.76
N ALA A 458 2.13 -1.51 -33.04
CA ALA A 458 1.01 -0.68 -32.64
C ALA A 458 -0.28 -1.29 -33.21
N PRO A 459 -1.40 -1.29 -32.47
CA PRO A 459 -2.67 -1.58 -33.10
C PRO A 459 -3.00 -0.40 -34.01
N GLU A 460 -2.87 -0.59 -35.33
CA GLU A 460 -3.58 0.22 -36.31
C GLU A 460 -5.07 0.00 -36.09
N GLY A 461 -5.68 0.92 -35.34
CA GLY A 461 -7.12 1.05 -35.26
C GLY A 461 -7.62 1.66 -36.56
N GLU A 462 -8.05 0.80 -37.48
CA GLU A 462 -8.82 1.17 -38.65
C GLU A 462 -10.13 1.83 -38.19
N ALA A 463 -10.18 3.16 -38.31
CA ALA A 463 -11.34 3.96 -38.01
C ALA A 463 -12.39 3.78 -39.10
N THR A 464 -13.27 2.79 -38.94
CA THR A 464 -14.53 2.74 -39.70
C THR A 464 -15.51 3.72 -39.06
N VAL A 465 -15.58 4.90 -39.67
CA VAL A 465 -16.65 5.87 -39.50
C VAL A 465 -17.96 5.22 -39.99
N GLN A 466 -18.83 4.84 -39.07
CA GLN A 466 -20.26 4.70 -39.37
C GLN A 466 -21.02 5.81 -38.66
N THR A 467 -21.21 6.89 -39.41
CA THR A 467 -22.36 7.78 -39.31
C THR A 467 -23.64 6.94 -39.26
N LYS A 468 -24.36 6.99 -38.13
CA LYS A 468 -25.80 6.73 -38.13
C LYS A 468 -26.51 7.94 -37.54
N LYS A 469 -27.07 8.68 -38.49
CA LYS A 469 -28.09 9.70 -38.36
C LYS A 469 -29.40 9.01 -37.94
N GLU A 470 -30.26 9.79 -37.29
CA GLU A 470 -31.74 9.66 -37.18
C GLU A 470 -32.33 9.34 -35.80
N MET A 471 -33.12 10.36 -35.38
CA MET A 471 -34.17 10.49 -34.36
C MET A 471 -33.83 10.33 -32.87
#